data_AF-A0A2M8NJ81-F1
#
_entry.id   AF-A0A2M8NJ81-F1
#
_cell.length_a   1.000
_cell.length_b   1.000
_cell.length_c   1.000
_cell.angle_alpha   90.00
_cell.angle_beta   90.00
_cell.angle_gamma   90.00
#
_symmetry.space_group_name_H-M   'P 1'
#
loop_
_entity.id
_entity.type
_entity.pdbx_description
1 polymer ?
#
loop_
_entity_poly.entity_id
_entity_poly.type
_entity_poly.pdbx_seq_one_letter_code
_entity_poly.pdbx_strand_id
1 'polypeptide(L)'
;MLLMLALGVDEATIIADYSLSNYYFSTFRAYTADVVRKLRWFGLNANALTPLLVAQPDILRASLDHLRSKYGSAERYLKEAVGLTDAESAALRALFLE
;
A
#
# COMPACT_ATOMS: atom_id res chain seq x y z
N MET A 1 -0.83 5.06 0.42
CA MET A 1 -1.87 4.84 -0.62
C MET A 1 -3.21 5.52 -0.29
N LEU A 2 -4.07 4.99 0.59
CA LEU A 2 -5.45 5.53 0.77
C LEU A 2 -5.50 7.01 1.17
N LEU A 3 -4.59 7.45 2.04
CA LEU A 3 -4.46 8.88 2.37
C LEU A 3 -4.14 9.73 1.14
N MET A 4 -3.18 9.31 0.31
CA MET A 4 -2.82 10.03 -0.91
C MET A 4 -3.97 10.06 -1.93
N LEU A 5 -4.77 8.98 -2.01
CA LEU A 5 -6.00 8.96 -2.80
C LEU A 5 -7.02 9.98 -2.28
N ALA A 6 -7.19 10.11 -0.95
CA ALA A 6 -8.05 11.14 -0.35
C ALA A 6 -7.56 12.57 -0.68
N LEU A 7 -6.24 12.76 -0.73
CA LEU A 7 -5.58 14.00 -1.14
C LEU A 7 -5.60 14.24 -2.66
N GLY A 8 -6.12 13.30 -3.46
CA GLY A 8 -6.23 13.43 -4.92
C GLY A 8 -4.90 13.33 -5.65
N VAL A 9 -3.88 12.71 -5.05
CA VAL A 9 -2.62 12.42 -5.72
C VAL A 9 -2.86 11.37 -6.81
N ASP A 10 -2.19 11.51 -7.96
CA ASP A 10 -2.34 10.58 -9.08
C ASP A 10 -1.80 9.17 -8.76
N GLU A 11 -2.37 8.16 -9.42
CA GLU A 11 -2.03 6.76 -9.15
C GLU A 11 -0.57 6.42 -9.47
N ALA A 12 0.04 7.07 -10.47
CA ALA A 12 1.42 6.79 -10.83
C ALA A 12 2.39 7.23 -9.72
N THR A 13 2.15 8.41 -9.14
CA THR A 13 2.89 8.92 -7.98
C THR A 13 2.70 8.01 -6.76
N ILE A 14 1.48 7.55 -6.49
CA ILE A 14 1.19 6.64 -5.37
C ILE A 14 1.90 5.29 -5.53
N ILE A 15 1.91 4.73 -6.74
CA ILE A 15 2.61 3.48 -7.05
C ILE A 15 4.12 3.66 -6.90
N ALA A 16 4.67 4.78 -7.37
CA ALA A 16 6.09 5.09 -7.22
C ALA A 16 6.50 5.19 -5.74
N ASP A 17 5.75 5.97 -4.94
CA ASP A 17 5.97 6.12 -3.50
C ASP A 17 5.95 4.76 -2.77
N TYR A 18 4.91 3.95 -3.02
CA TYR A 18 4.83 2.60 -2.46
C TYR A 18 6.05 1.75 -2.80
N SER A 19 6.48 1.80 -4.07
CA SER A 19 7.59 0.99 -4.58
C SER A 19 8.95 1.38 -4.00
N LEU A 20 9.11 2.64 -3.54
CA LEU A 20 10.32 3.10 -2.84
C LEU A 20 10.57 2.33 -1.54
N SER A 21 9.54 1.71 -0.93
CA SER A 21 9.70 0.84 0.23
C SER A 21 10.71 -0.29 -0.02
N ASN A 22 10.85 -0.74 -1.28
CA ASN A 22 11.81 -1.77 -1.65
C ASN A 22 13.27 -1.32 -1.59
N TYR A 23 13.55 -0.01 -1.55
CA TYR A 23 14.91 0.51 -1.46
C TYR A 23 15.64 -0.02 -0.20
N TYR A 24 14.91 -0.14 0.92
CA TYR A 24 15.44 -0.66 2.19
C TYR A 24 15.22 -2.17 2.38
N PHE A 25 14.80 -2.88 1.34
CA PHE A 25 14.42 -4.29 1.47
C PHE A 25 15.58 -5.20 1.88
N SER A 26 16.81 -4.91 1.44
CA SER A 26 17.99 -5.68 1.87
C SER A 26 18.22 -5.59 3.39
N THR A 27 18.10 -4.38 3.95
CA THR A 27 18.17 -4.12 5.40
C THR A 27 17.04 -4.84 6.14
N PHE A 28 15.81 -4.72 5.64
CA PHE A 28 14.66 -5.42 6.23
C PHE A 28 14.82 -6.95 6.19
N ARG A 29 15.32 -7.51 5.10
CA ARG A 29 15.60 -8.94 4.94
C ARG A 29 16.65 -9.42 5.95
N ALA A 30 17.70 -8.65 6.19
CA ALA A 30 18.72 -8.98 7.19
C ALA A 30 18.12 -8.96 8.60
N TYR A 31 17.35 -7.92 8.94
CA TYR A 31 16.66 -7.78 10.23
C TYR A 31 15.69 -8.95 10.51
N THR A 32 15.00 -9.44 9.48
CA THR A 32 13.99 -10.51 9.61
C THR A 32 14.54 -11.92 9.40
N ALA A 33 15.84 -12.09 9.14
CA ALA A 33 16.45 -13.37 8.77
C ALA A 33 16.24 -14.48 9.82
N ASP A 34 16.34 -14.14 11.10
CA ASP A 34 16.15 -15.11 12.19
C ASP A 34 14.70 -15.58 12.31
N VAL A 35 13.74 -14.69 12.09
CA VAL A 35 12.30 -15.03 12.05
C VAL A 35 12.03 -15.97 10.87
N VAL A 36 12.54 -15.63 9.68
CA VAL A 36 12.40 -16.46 8.48
C VAL A 36 13.06 -17.83 8.67
N ARG A 37 14.19 -17.92 9.38
CA ARG A 37 14.86 -19.19 9.67
C ARG A 37 13.99 -20.10 10.53
N LYS A 38 13.28 -19.56 11.52
CA LYS A 38 12.33 -20.32 12.36
C LYS A 38 11.16 -20.86 11.54
N LEU A 39 10.70 -20.10 10.55
CA LEU A 39 9.60 -20.52 9.66
C LEU A 39 9.96 -21.68 8.72
N ARG A 40 11.24 -22.01 8.56
CA ARG A 40 11.68 -23.18 7.76
C ARG A 40 11.13 -24.51 8.27
N TRP A 41 10.83 -24.60 9.57
CA TRP A 41 10.21 -25.77 10.17
C TRP A 41 8.79 -26.02 9.64
N PHE A 42 8.12 -24.97 9.14
CA PHE A 42 6.82 -25.04 8.46
C PHE A 42 6.94 -25.16 6.93
N GLY A 43 8.13 -25.47 6.40
CA GLY A 43 8.37 -25.58 4.96
C GLY A 43 8.50 -24.23 4.22
N LEU A 44 8.47 -23.12 4.94
CA LEU A 44 8.59 -21.78 4.36
C LEU A 44 10.06 -21.33 4.32
N ASN A 45 10.54 -20.92 3.15
CA ASN A 45 11.89 -20.39 3.00
C ASN A 45 11.87 -18.92 2.56
N ALA A 46 13.03 -18.27 2.62
CA ALA A 46 13.15 -16.84 2.33
C ALA A 46 12.68 -16.46 0.92
N ASN A 47 12.86 -17.32 -0.08
CA ASN A 47 12.43 -17.06 -1.45
C ASN A 47 10.91 -17.15 -1.56
N ALA A 48 10.29 -18.15 -0.91
CA ALA A 48 8.84 -18.29 -0.87
C ALA A 48 8.14 -17.11 -0.17
N LEU A 49 8.79 -16.51 0.83
CA LEU A 49 8.25 -15.35 1.54
C LEU A 49 8.53 -14.01 0.85
N THR A 50 9.56 -13.94 -0.01
CA THR A 50 9.99 -12.68 -0.64
C THR A 50 8.83 -11.91 -1.27
N PRO A 51 7.92 -12.51 -2.08
CA PRO A 51 6.80 -11.79 -2.69
C PRO A 51 5.86 -11.12 -1.68
N LEU A 52 5.74 -11.65 -0.47
CA LEU A 52 4.92 -11.10 0.62
C LEU A 52 5.62 -9.95 1.35
N LEU A 53 6.94 -9.87 1.23
CA LEU A 53 7.78 -8.93 1.97
C LEU A 53 8.25 -7.74 1.12
N VAL A 54 8.02 -7.78 -0.20
CA VAL A 54 8.33 -6.70 -1.14
C VAL A 54 7.08 -5.92 -1.51
N ALA A 55 7.24 -4.61 -1.64
CA ALA A 55 6.22 -3.69 -2.11
C ALA A 55 6.12 -3.76 -3.64
N GLN A 56 5.49 -4.80 -4.18
CA GLN A 56 5.43 -5.01 -5.64
C GLN A 56 4.40 -4.06 -6.29
N PRO A 57 4.79 -3.24 -7.29
CA PRO A 57 3.89 -2.30 -7.95
C PRO A 57 2.56 -2.92 -8.41
N ASP A 58 2.61 -4.16 -8.92
CA ASP A 58 1.44 -4.87 -9.44
C ASP A 58 0.41 -5.22 -8.36
N ILE A 59 0.85 -5.43 -7.12
CA ILE A 59 -0.07 -5.64 -5.98
C ILE A 59 -0.87 -4.36 -5.71
N LEU A 60 -0.21 -3.20 -5.80
CA LEU A 60 -0.90 -1.92 -5.61
C LEU A 60 -1.85 -1.61 -6.76
N ARG A 61 -1.44 -1.88 -8.01
CA ARG A 61 -2.31 -1.75 -9.19
C ARG A 61 -3.55 -2.61 -9.05
N ALA A 62 -3.37 -3.90 -8.72
CA ALA A 62 -4.49 -4.82 -8.50
C ALA A 62 -5.41 -4.34 -7.35
N SER A 63 -4.86 -3.72 -6.31
CA SER A 63 -5.66 -3.15 -5.22
C SER A 63 -6.50 -1.96 -5.69
N LEU A 64 -5.93 -1.06 -6.50
CA LEU A 64 -6.63 0.08 -7.10
C LEU A 64 -7.71 -0.39 -8.09
N ASP A 65 -7.40 -1.40 -8.91
CA ASP A 65 -8.36 -2.06 -9.81
C ASP A 65 -9.52 -2.68 -9.03
N HIS A 66 -9.24 -3.32 -7.89
CA HIS A 66 -10.27 -3.87 -7.03
C HIS A 66 -11.20 -2.78 -6.48
N LEU A 67 -10.65 -1.63 -6.06
CA LEU A 67 -11.45 -0.50 -5.61
C LEU A 67 -12.36 0.02 -6.72
N ARG A 68 -11.84 0.18 -7.95
CA ARG A 68 -12.64 0.57 -9.11
C ARG A 68 -13.73 -0.45 -9.43
N SER A 69 -13.38 -1.73 -9.51
CA SER A 69 -14.32 -2.79 -9.85
C SER A 69 -15.45 -2.93 -8.81
N LYS A 70 -15.14 -2.77 -7.53
CA LYS A 70 -16.11 -3.03 -6.45
C LYS A 70 -16.90 -1.79 -6.03
N TYR A 71 -16.28 -0.61 -6.08
CA TYR A 71 -16.88 0.63 -5.57
C TYR A 71 -17.09 1.69 -6.66
N GLY A 72 -16.61 1.47 -7.88
CA GLY A 72 -16.66 2.42 -9.00
C GLY A 72 -15.47 3.38 -9.04
N SER A 73 -15.02 3.86 -7.88
CA SER A 73 -13.80 4.64 -7.74
C SER A 73 -13.22 4.55 -6.33
N ALA A 74 -11.95 4.93 -6.18
CA ALA A 74 -11.34 5.07 -4.86
C ALA A 74 -12.01 6.16 -4.02
N GLU A 75 -12.42 7.28 -4.63
CA GLU A 75 -13.16 8.34 -3.94
C GLU A 75 -14.48 7.83 -3.38
N ARG A 76 -15.23 7.07 -4.19
CA ARG A 76 -16.51 6.48 -3.78
C ARG A 76 -16.33 5.47 -2.65
N TYR A 77 -15.26 4.67 -2.68
CA TYR A 77 -14.89 3.81 -1.55
C TYR A 77 -14.65 4.62 -0.27
N LEU A 78 -13.87 5.71 -0.34
CA LEU A 78 -13.57 6.55 0.82
C LEU A 78 -14.83 7.20 1.39
N LYS A 79 -15.72 7.72 0.53
CA LYS A 79 -16.96 8.37 0.98
C LYS A 79 -18.00 7.39 1.50
N GLU A 80 -18.29 6.33 0.75
CA GLU A 80 -19.44 5.46 1.02
C GLU A 80 -19.11 4.28 1.93
N ALA A 81 -17.91 3.69 1.80
CA ALA A 81 -17.53 2.51 2.58
C ALA A 81 -16.71 2.86 3.83
N VAL A 82 -15.84 3.87 3.75
CA VAL A 82 -15.05 4.34 4.90
C VAL A 82 -15.80 5.42 5.69
N GLY A 83 -16.71 6.17 5.04
CA GLY A 83 -17.46 7.25 5.68
C GLY A 83 -16.72 8.59 5.74
N LEU A 84 -15.70 8.78 4.90
CA LEU A 84 -14.94 10.02 4.84
C LEU A 84 -15.81 11.16 4.30
N THR A 85 -16.08 12.15 5.13
CA THR A 85 -16.90 13.30 4.75
C THR A 85 -16.12 14.30 3.90
N ASP A 86 -16.83 15.18 3.20
CA ASP A 86 -16.20 16.27 2.45
C ASP A 86 -15.46 17.25 3.39
N ALA A 87 -15.98 17.47 4.59
CA ALA A 87 -15.35 18.32 5.61
C ALA A 87 -14.00 17.73 6.09
N GLU A 88 -13.96 16.42 6.37
CA GLU A 88 -12.72 15.73 6.73
C GLU A 88 -11.74 15.68 5.56
N SER A 89 -12.24 15.46 4.33
CA SER A 89 -11.41 15.50 3.12
C SER A 89 -10.76 16.87 2.92
N ALA A 90 -11.51 17.95 3.13
CA ALA A 90 -10.99 19.31 3.06
C ALA A 90 -9.96 19.59 4.17
N ALA A 91 -10.22 19.13 5.40
CA ALA A 91 -9.28 19.26 6.51
C ALA A 91 -7.96 18.51 6.26
N LEU A 92 -8.03 17.29 5.72
CA LEU A 92 -6.84 16.54 5.32
C LEU A 92 -6.04 17.27 4.25
N ARG A 93 -6.71 17.82 3.22
CA ARG A 93 -6.03 18.60 2.17
C ARG A 93 -5.33 19.84 2.74
N ALA A 94 -5.98 20.60 3.61
CA ALA A 94 -5.39 21.77 4.25
C ALA A 94 -4.19 21.42 5.16
N LEU A 95 -4.16 20.22 5.73
CA LEU A 95 -3.07 19.77 6.61
C LEU A 95 -1.84 19.28 5.83
N PHE A 96 -2.04 18.64 4.68
CA PHE A 96 -0.98 17.90 3.98
C PHE A 96 -0.55 18.50 2.64
N LEU A 97 -1.32 19.44 2.08
CA LEU A 97 -1.00 20.11 0.81
C LEU A 97 -0.60 21.56 1.09
N GLU A 98 0.45 22.03 0.41
CA GLU A 98 0.90 23.43 0.41
C GLU A 98 0.16 24.28 -0.63
#